data_AF-A0A356FXK0-F1
#
_entry.id   AF-A0A356FXK0-F1
#
_cell.length_a   1.000
_cell.length_b   1.000
_cell.length_c   1.000
_cell.angle_alpha   90.00
_cell.angle_beta   90.00
_cell.angle_gamma   90.00
#
_symmetry.space_group_name_H-M   'P 1'
#
loop_
_entity.id
_entity.type
_entity.pdbx_description
1 polymer ?
#
loop_
_entity_poly.entity_id
_entity_poly.type
_entity_poly.pdbx_seq_one_letter_code
_entity_poly.pdbx_strand_id
1 'polypeptide(L)'
;MSFSLFFQNAVALHQAGKLDEAEQIYRQLLEIAPEHTDLLHLLGMVAFQKGAFDSTLDFLYKAVKLSPDSAAYRFTLAQALQNSGRPKEALEQYGAVAALDENLPDTYNNTGVIYRSLGQKEQARQAFETALQKKPDFALAMMNLALLERDNGKNEAAMALLEKAAAIDPNDAEIHAQTAITLRQSGRYADALKSMERAAALCPDNPTYLNGLGIVKECLNDLDGAFDAYDAAVRCAPDYPDAYNNRANIYAKRGQKWDAEDDYKTAVKLDPKYAEAFNNLGALLYDNERYEEALECYRKAFIINPKQAETCLNLGMAVKESGDAAESVGLYLTALALKPELSIAHSYLAQALHTIYVHDKNPDLAKQLAHKWLQFFPGNPIARHVCDTFDNKNPAETSPAYVRDLFDAFADSFESSLQKLDYRVPDLLKTAFAKEKSGLRILDAGCGTGLNAPFLKTIAGHLTGVDLSPKMIEKAREKNLYDTLETADAVDYMNGRRAAFDAVVLADVACYFGDLTPLLTAAANCLSDGGKLFLTVEENGGTQPFALQPSGRYTHAEAALRQTLIQSGFDAPAPSRAVLRTENALPVNGLVVCAAKKNTGKEN
;
A
#
# COMPACT_ATOMS: atom_id res chain seq x y z
N MET A 1 -30.60 -59.23 -24.74
CA MET A 1 -30.68 -58.43 -23.50
C MET A 1 -31.34 -57.11 -23.84
N SER A 2 -32.30 -56.66 -23.02
CA SER A 2 -33.13 -55.48 -23.33
C SER A 2 -32.36 -54.17 -23.18
N PHE A 3 -32.61 -53.21 -24.07
CA PHE A 3 -32.11 -51.82 -24.01
C PHE A 3 -32.22 -51.22 -22.58
N SER A 4 -33.36 -51.45 -21.93
CA SER A 4 -33.64 -50.99 -20.56
C SER A 4 -32.64 -51.52 -19.51
N LEU A 5 -32.14 -52.75 -19.63
CA LEU A 5 -31.21 -53.32 -18.67
C LEU A 5 -29.82 -52.67 -18.79
N PHE A 6 -29.35 -52.47 -20.03
CA PHE A 6 -28.09 -51.77 -20.29
C PHE A 6 -28.16 -50.29 -19.86
N PHE A 7 -29.30 -49.64 -20.12
CA PHE A 7 -29.53 -48.25 -19.70
C PHE A 7 -29.45 -48.10 -18.18
N GLN A 8 -30.17 -48.95 -17.42
CA GLN A 8 -30.12 -48.94 -15.95
C GLN A 8 -28.71 -49.22 -15.41
N ASN A 9 -27.98 -50.16 -16.03
CA ASN A 9 -26.59 -50.44 -15.66
C ASN A 9 -25.67 -49.23 -15.87
N ALA A 10 -25.82 -48.53 -17.01
CA ALA A 10 -25.03 -47.32 -17.29
C ALA A 10 -25.31 -46.19 -16.30
N VAL A 11 -26.58 -45.98 -15.93
CA VAL A 11 -26.98 -45.02 -14.89
C VAL A 11 -26.37 -45.38 -13.53
N ALA A 12 -26.38 -46.65 -13.15
CA ALA A 12 -25.77 -47.09 -11.90
C ALA A 12 -24.24 -46.87 -11.88
N LEU A 13 -23.55 -47.14 -13.00
CA LEU A 13 -22.12 -46.87 -13.16
C LEU A 13 -21.81 -45.37 -13.07
N HIS A 14 -22.65 -44.54 -13.70
CA HIS A 14 -22.53 -43.09 -13.65
C HIS A 14 -22.68 -42.57 -12.21
N GLN A 15 -23.72 -43.02 -11.50
CA GLN A 15 -23.94 -42.70 -10.09
C GLN A 15 -22.79 -43.17 -9.18
N ALA A 16 -22.13 -44.27 -9.54
CA ALA A 16 -20.94 -44.78 -8.85
C ALA A 16 -19.64 -44.04 -9.22
N GLY A 17 -19.69 -43.00 -10.06
CA GLY A 17 -18.53 -42.23 -10.51
C GLY A 17 -17.65 -42.94 -11.54
N LYS A 18 -18.09 -44.09 -12.07
CA LYS A 18 -17.38 -44.84 -13.12
C LYS A 18 -17.68 -44.26 -14.49
N LEU A 19 -17.20 -43.04 -14.72
CA LEU A 19 -17.59 -42.22 -15.86
C LEU A 19 -17.24 -42.85 -17.22
N ASP A 20 -16.07 -43.45 -17.36
CA ASP A 20 -15.64 -44.09 -18.62
C ASP A 20 -16.50 -45.31 -18.98
N GLU A 21 -16.79 -46.16 -17.99
CA GLU A 21 -17.64 -47.35 -18.17
C GLU A 21 -19.08 -46.94 -18.53
N ALA A 22 -19.62 -45.92 -17.85
CA ALA A 22 -20.94 -45.39 -18.15
C ALA A 22 -21.01 -44.76 -19.55
N GLU A 23 -20.03 -43.94 -19.91
CA GLU A 23 -19.95 -43.29 -21.23
C GLU A 23 -19.94 -44.32 -22.36
N GLN A 24 -19.15 -45.39 -22.23
CA GLN A 24 -19.05 -46.44 -23.23
C GLN A 24 -20.42 -47.09 -23.50
N ILE A 25 -21.17 -47.41 -22.45
CA ILE A 25 -22.49 -48.04 -22.59
C ILE A 25 -23.50 -47.04 -23.14
N TYR A 26 -23.50 -45.78 -22.68
CA TYR A 26 -24.37 -44.75 -23.23
C TYR A 26 -24.14 -44.53 -24.73
N ARG A 27 -22.88 -44.52 -25.20
CA ARG A 27 -22.56 -44.39 -26.63
C ARG A 27 -23.08 -45.58 -27.46
N GLN A 28 -22.92 -46.81 -26.96
CA GLN A 28 -23.46 -48.00 -27.62
C GLN A 28 -25.00 -47.96 -27.72
N LEU A 29 -25.66 -47.50 -26.66
CA LEU A 29 -27.12 -47.34 -26.68
C LEU A 29 -27.56 -46.23 -27.63
N LEU A 30 -26.78 -45.15 -27.74
CA LEU A 30 -27.05 -44.05 -28.66
C LEU A 30 -26.85 -44.47 -30.13
N GLU A 31 -25.95 -45.40 -30.46
CA GLU A 31 -25.86 -45.97 -31.82
C GLU A 31 -27.16 -46.68 -32.24
N ILE A 32 -27.83 -47.33 -31.28
CA ILE A 32 -29.10 -48.02 -31.50
C ILE A 32 -30.26 -47.03 -31.57
N ALA A 33 -30.20 -45.95 -30.78
CA ALA A 33 -31.23 -44.91 -30.71
C ALA A 33 -30.60 -43.49 -30.78
N PRO A 34 -30.22 -43.00 -31.98
CA PRO A 34 -29.43 -41.77 -32.13
C PRO A 34 -30.09 -40.48 -31.65
N GLU A 35 -31.42 -40.46 -31.57
CA GLU A 35 -32.22 -39.31 -31.15
C GLU A 35 -32.78 -39.46 -29.72
N HIS A 36 -32.29 -40.44 -28.94
CA HIS A 36 -32.75 -40.65 -27.57
C HIS A 36 -32.27 -39.53 -26.66
N THR A 37 -33.18 -38.66 -26.22
CA THR A 37 -32.82 -37.41 -25.55
C THR A 37 -32.22 -37.61 -24.16
N ASP A 38 -32.69 -38.58 -23.37
CA ASP A 38 -32.07 -38.89 -22.06
C ASP A 38 -30.61 -39.35 -22.21
N LEU A 39 -30.29 -40.16 -23.23
CA LEU A 39 -28.92 -40.62 -23.48
C LEU A 39 -28.01 -39.46 -23.89
N LEU A 40 -28.51 -38.56 -24.74
CA LEU A 40 -27.79 -37.34 -25.10
C LEU A 40 -27.55 -36.46 -23.87
N HIS A 41 -28.56 -36.25 -23.02
CA HIS A 41 -28.42 -35.48 -21.80
C HIS A 41 -27.41 -36.09 -20.82
N LEU A 42 -27.49 -37.40 -20.57
CA LEU A 42 -26.58 -38.13 -19.69
C LEU A 42 -25.14 -38.15 -20.22
N LEU A 43 -24.94 -38.32 -21.53
CA LEU A 43 -23.61 -38.18 -22.16
C LEU A 43 -23.05 -36.77 -22.02
N GLY A 44 -23.90 -35.75 -22.15
CA GLY A 44 -23.55 -34.37 -21.87
C GLY A 44 -23.08 -34.17 -20.42
N MET A 45 -23.80 -34.73 -19.44
CA MET A 45 -23.41 -34.68 -18.02
C MET A 45 -22.09 -35.43 -17.74
N VAL A 46 -21.89 -36.60 -18.32
CA VAL A 46 -20.63 -37.34 -18.17
C VAL A 46 -19.47 -36.56 -18.78
N ALA A 47 -19.64 -36.03 -20.00
CA ALA A 47 -18.64 -35.20 -20.64
C ALA A 47 -18.31 -33.96 -19.79
N PHE A 48 -19.33 -33.35 -19.17
CA PHE A 48 -19.16 -32.20 -18.28
C PHE A 48 -18.35 -32.55 -17.03
N GLN A 49 -18.66 -33.68 -16.38
CA GLN A 49 -17.92 -34.18 -15.22
C GLN A 49 -16.47 -34.54 -15.55
N LYS A 50 -16.20 -34.93 -16.80
CA LYS A 50 -14.84 -35.21 -17.30
C LYS A 50 -14.10 -33.97 -17.79
N GLY A 51 -14.72 -32.78 -17.78
CA GLY A 51 -14.13 -31.54 -18.32
C GLY A 51 -14.03 -31.49 -19.84
N ALA A 52 -14.73 -32.37 -20.57
CA ALA A 52 -14.76 -32.40 -22.03
C ALA A 52 -15.81 -31.41 -22.57
N PHE A 53 -15.52 -30.11 -22.47
CA PHE A 53 -16.49 -29.03 -22.73
C PHE A 53 -17.08 -29.00 -24.15
N ASP A 54 -16.28 -29.29 -25.18
CA ASP A 54 -16.76 -29.32 -26.56
C ASP A 54 -17.80 -30.43 -26.79
N SER A 55 -17.53 -31.64 -26.27
CA SER A 55 -18.47 -32.75 -26.32
C SER A 55 -19.70 -32.53 -25.44
N THR A 56 -19.51 -31.87 -24.29
CA THR A 56 -20.60 -31.50 -23.37
C THR A 56 -21.66 -30.68 -24.10
N LEU A 57 -21.24 -29.60 -24.76
CA LEU A 57 -22.18 -28.70 -25.42
C LEU A 57 -22.84 -29.36 -26.63
N ASP A 58 -22.12 -30.14 -27.44
CA ASP A 58 -22.71 -30.86 -28.58
C ASP A 58 -23.87 -31.78 -28.16
N PHE A 59 -23.66 -32.59 -27.12
CA PHE A 59 -24.70 -33.49 -26.62
C PHE A 59 -25.88 -32.73 -26.00
N LEU A 60 -25.61 -31.71 -25.17
CA LEU A 60 -26.66 -30.96 -24.50
C LEU A 60 -27.49 -30.09 -25.47
N TYR A 61 -26.88 -29.48 -26.49
CA TYR A 61 -27.63 -28.77 -27.54
C TYR A 61 -28.52 -29.72 -28.33
N LYS A 62 -28.05 -30.93 -28.67
CA LYS A 62 -28.87 -31.95 -29.35
C LYS A 62 -30.05 -32.38 -28.49
N ALA A 63 -29.83 -32.64 -27.20
CA ALA A 63 -30.89 -33.00 -26.27
C ALA A 63 -31.97 -31.91 -26.17
N VAL A 64 -31.57 -30.63 -26.00
CA VAL A 64 -32.50 -29.49 -25.95
C VAL A 64 -33.20 -29.26 -27.29
N LYS A 65 -32.53 -29.46 -28.43
CA LYS A 65 -33.13 -29.32 -29.76
C LYS A 65 -34.24 -30.35 -30.01
N LEU A 66 -34.03 -31.59 -29.58
CA LEU A 66 -34.99 -32.69 -29.74
C LEU A 66 -36.11 -32.67 -28.67
N SER A 67 -35.89 -32.03 -27.53
CA SER A 67 -36.88 -31.86 -26.47
C SER A 67 -36.81 -30.46 -25.87
N PRO A 68 -37.31 -29.43 -26.58
CA PRO A 68 -37.18 -28.03 -26.17
C PRO A 68 -37.97 -27.68 -24.91
N ASP A 69 -38.92 -28.52 -24.49
CA ASP A 69 -39.77 -28.28 -23.32
C ASP A 69 -39.20 -28.91 -22.03
N SER A 70 -38.02 -29.55 -22.10
CA SER A 70 -37.36 -30.11 -20.93
C SER A 70 -36.58 -29.04 -20.17
N ALA A 71 -37.13 -28.59 -19.04
CA ALA A 71 -36.46 -27.68 -18.12
C ALA A 71 -35.12 -28.26 -17.61
N ALA A 72 -35.06 -29.57 -17.30
CA ALA A 72 -33.85 -30.23 -16.81
C ALA A 72 -32.69 -30.19 -17.82
N TYR A 73 -32.97 -30.40 -19.12
CA TYR A 73 -31.96 -30.37 -20.17
C TYR A 73 -31.42 -28.94 -20.36
N ARG A 74 -32.33 -27.96 -20.40
CA ARG A 74 -31.94 -26.54 -20.49
C ARG A 74 -31.15 -26.08 -19.29
N PHE A 75 -31.53 -26.51 -18.09
CA PHE A 75 -30.81 -26.17 -16.85
C PHE A 75 -29.38 -26.72 -16.88
N THR A 76 -29.20 -27.97 -17.31
CA THR A 76 -27.86 -28.57 -17.44
C THR A 76 -27.04 -27.88 -18.53
N LEU A 77 -27.66 -27.54 -19.67
CA LEU A 77 -27.01 -26.76 -20.73
C LEU A 77 -26.59 -25.37 -20.23
N ALA A 78 -27.43 -24.70 -19.43
CA ALA A 78 -27.13 -23.40 -18.84
C ALA A 78 -25.90 -23.46 -17.92
N GLN A 79 -25.81 -24.47 -17.06
CA GLN A 79 -24.62 -24.70 -16.21
C GLN A 79 -23.36 -24.96 -17.05
N ALA A 80 -23.47 -25.78 -18.09
CA ALA A 80 -22.35 -26.06 -18.98
C ALA A 80 -21.89 -24.78 -19.72
N LEU A 81 -22.82 -23.97 -20.22
CA LEU A 81 -22.50 -22.69 -20.87
C LEU A 81 -21.85 -21.70 -19.90
N GLN A 82 -22.32 -21.63 -18.66
CA GLN A 82 -21.74 -20.80 -17.61
C GLN A 82 -20.27 -21.19 -17.35
N ASN A 83 -20.00 -22.48 -17.15
CA ASN A 83 -18.64 -22.97 -16.89
C ASN A 83 -17.71 -22.87 -18.12
N SER A 84 -18.27 -22.93 -19.33
CA SER A 84 -17.52 -22.71 -20.58
C SER A 84 -17.30 -21.24 -20.93
N GLY A 85 -17.59 -20.29 -20.02
CA GLY A 85 -17.36 -18.86 -20.26
C GLY A 85 -18.34 -18.21 -21.25
N ARG A 86 -19.55 -18.77 -21.41
CA ARG A 86 -20.62 -18.27 -22.28
C ARG A 86 -21.82 -17.76 -21.45
N PRO A 87 -21.64 -16.74 -20.58
CA PRO A 87 -22.64 -16.34 -19.60
C PRO A 87 -23.95 -15.80 -20.20
N LYS A 88 -23.89 -15.15 -21.39
CA LYS A 88 -25.09 -14.62 -22.04
C LYS A 88 -26.01 -15.74 -22.52
N GLU A 89 -25.45 -16.78 -23.12
CA GLU A 89 -26.22 -17.94 -23.57
C GLU A 89 -26.73 -18.77 -22.39
N ALA A 90 -25.94 -18.85 -21.30
CA ALA A 90 -26.40 -19.45 -20.05
C ALA A 90 -27.65 -18.72 -19.51
N LEU A 91 -27.67 -17.38 -19.53
CA LEU A 91 -28.84 -16.58 -19.12
C LEU A 91 -30.05 -16.84 -20.02
N GLU A 92 -29.86 -16.98 -21.33
CA GLU A 92 -30.95 -17.35 -22.25
C GLU A 92 -31.56 -18.71 -21.88
N GLN A 93 -30.71 -19.70 -21.59
CA GLN A 93 -31.19 -21.02 -21.18
C GLN A 93 -31.86 -20.99 -19.80
N TYR A 94 -31.31 -20.29 -18.81
CA TYR A 94 -31.97 -20.11 -17.51
C TYR A 94 -33.31 -19.36 -17.61
N GLY A 95 -33.42 -18.38 -18.50
CA GLY A 95 -34.69 -17.70 -18.80
C GLY A 95 -35.74 -18.66 -19.37
N ALA A 96 -35.32 -19.56 -20.27
CA ALA A 96 -36.18 -20.61 -20.79
C ALA A 96 -36.57 -21.65 -19.72
N VAL A 97 -35.65 -21.99 -18.80
CA VAL A 97 -35.98 -22.85 -17.63
C VAL A 97 -37.04 -22.19 -16.76
N ALA A 98 -36.87 -20.91 -16.41
CA ALA A 98 -37.82 -20.17 -15.57
C ALA A 98 -39.22 -20.03 -16.20
N ALA A 99 -39.31 -20.05 -17.54
CA ALA A 99 -40.58 -20.03 -18.27
C ALA A 99 -41.29 -21.40 -18.27
N LEU A 100 -40.54 -22.50 -18.15
CA LEU A 100 -41.07 -23.88 -18.12
C LEU A 100 -41.39 -24.35 -16.70
N ASP A 101 -40.54 -23.98 -15.74
CA ASP A 101 -40.68 -24.30 -14.32
C ASP A 101 -40.31 -23.08 -13.47
N GLU A 102 -41.32 -22.38 -12.98
CA GLU A 102 -41.16 -21.19 -12.15
C GLU A 102 -40.76 -21.50 -10.70
N ASN A 103 -40.68 -22.77 -10.30
CA ASN A 103 -40.41 -23.20 -8.93
C ASN A 103 -39.04 -23.87 -8.75
N LEU A 104 -38.06 -23.49 -9.57
CA LEU A 104 -36.67 -23.96 -9.46
C LEU A 104 -35.75 -22.86 -8.90
N PRO A 105 -35.52 -22.79 -7.57
CA PRO A 105 -34.73 -21.71 -6.95
C PRO A 105 -33.28 -21.64 -7.44
N ASP A 106 -32.69 -22.79 -7.79
CA ASP A 106 -31.32 -22.87 -8.32
C ASP A 106 -31.13 -22.08 -9.63
N THR A 107 -32.17 -22.00 -10.47
CA THR A 107 -32.16 -21.20 -11.71
C THR A 107 -31.90 -19.74 -11.41
N TYR A 108 -32.61 -19.20 -10.42
CA TYR A 108 -32.48 -17.80 -10.01
C TYR A 108 -31.17 -17.55 -9.26
N ASN A 109 -30.72 -18.48 -8.43
CA ASN A 109 -29.41 -18.40 -7.79
C ASN A 109 -28.28 -18.33 -8.83
N ASN A 110 -28.26 -19.24 -9.80
CA ASN A 110 -27.21 -19.30 -10.82
C ASN A 110 -27.25 -18.08 -11.75
N THR A 111 -28.46 -17.60 -12.08
CA THR A 111 -28.68 -16.32 -12.79
C THR A 111 -28.07 -15.16 -12.01
N GLY A 112 -28.28 -15.09 -10.70
CA GLY A 112 -27.69 -14.08 -9.81
C GLY A 112 -26.16 -14.12 -9.80
N VAL A 113 -25.56 -15.31 -9.77
CA VAL A 113 -24.10 -15.49 -9.86
C VAL A 113 -23.55 -14.93 -11.17
N ILE A 114 -24.21 -15.20 -12.30
CA ILE A 114 -23.80 -14.66 -13.61
C ILE A 114 -23.89 -13.13 -13.60
N TYR A 115 -25.02 -12.55 -13.16
CA TYR A 115 -25.17 -11.10 -13.10
C TYR A 115 -24.14 -10.44 -12.18
N ARG A 116 -23.81 -11.06 -11.06
CA ARG A 116 -22.72 -10.61 -10.17
C ARG A 116 -21.37 -10.58 -10.91
N SER A 117 -21.01 -11.65 -11.63
CA SER A 117 -19.76 -11.68 -12.41
C SER A 117 -19.70 -10.65 -13.55
N LEU A 118 -20.86 -10.24 -14.08
CA LEU A 118 -20.98 -9.21 -15.10
C LEU A 118 -21.06 -7.79 -14.52
N GLY A 119 -21.01 -7.64 -13.19
CA GLY A 119 -21.15 -6.34 -12.51
C GLY A 119 -22.58 -5.77 -12.53
N GLN A 120 -23.58 -6.57 -12.92
CA GLN A 120 -24.99 -6.18 -12.99
C GLN A 120 -25.65 -6.34 -11.62
N LYS A 121 -25.34 -5.42 -10.71
CA LYS A 121 -25.65 -5.49 -9.28
C LYS A 121 -27.14 -5.64 -8.95
N GLU A 122 -28.00 -4.86 -9.60
CA GLU A 122 -29.44 -4.87 -9.33
C GLU A 122 -30.09 -6.15 -9.84
N GLN A 123 -29.72 -6.60 -11.05
CA GLN A 123 -30.20 -7.87 -11.59
C GLN A 123 -29.73 -9.06 -10.75
N ALA A 124 -28.48 -9.03 -10.26
CA ALA A 124 -27.96 -10.07 -9.37
C ALA A 124 -28.77 -10.16 -8.07
N ARG A 125 -29.02 -9.01 -7.43
CA ARG A 125 -29.83 -8.91 -6.22
C ARG A 125 -31.23 -9.46 -6.44
N GLN A 126 -31.92 -8.99 -7.49
CA GLN A 126 -33.28 -9.44 -7.80
C GLN A 126 -33.34 -10.96 -8.01
N ALA A 127 -32.36 -11.53 -8.71
CA ALA A 127 -32.29 -12.96 -8.94
C ALA A 127 -32.08 -13.75 -7.62
N PHE A 128 -31.16 -13.33 -6.75
CA PHE A 128 -30.99 -13.96 -5.44
C PHE A 128 -32.22 -13.83 -4.54
N GLU A 129 -32.86 -12.66 -4.50
CA GLU A 129 -34.09 -12.44 -3.74
C GLU A 129 -35.24 -13.31 -4.27
N THR A 130 -35.34 -13.48 -5.59
CA THR A 130 -36.32 -14.39 -6.19
C THR A 130 -36.03 -15.84 -5.80
N ALA A 131 -34.76 -16.27 -5.80
CA ALA A 131 -34.37 -17.60 -5.32
C ALA A 131 -34.82 -17.82 -3.86
N LEU A 132 -34.65 -16.83 -2.99
CA LEU A 132 -35.05 -16.87 -1.57
C LEU A 132 -36.57 -16.78 -1.38
N GLN A 133 -37.30 -16.12 -2.28
CA GLN A 133 -38.77 -16.15 -2.27
C GLN A 133 -39.30 -17.55 -2.58
N LYS A 134 -38.66 -18.27 -3.52
CA LYS A 134 -39.03 -19.63 -3.90
C LYS A 134 -38.59 -20.66 -2.85
N LYS A 135 -37.41 -20.44 -2.23
CA LYS A 135 -36.87 -21.28 -1.16
C LYS A 135 -36.27 -20.42 -0.04
N PRO A 136 -37.04 -20.10 1.02
CA PRO A 136 -36.58 -19.25 2.11
C PRO A 136 -35.40 -19.79 2.92
N ASP A 137 -35.18 -21.10 2.94
CA ASP A 137 -34.08 -21.79 3.63
C ASP A 137 -32.94 -22.17 2.67
N PHE A 138 -32.70 -21.36 1.64
CA PHE A 138 -31.65 -21.62 0.66
C PHE A 138 -30.31 -20.98 1.07
N ALA A 139 -29.54 -21.70 1.89
CA ALA A 139 -28.25 -21.23 2.43
C ALA A 139 -27.27 -20.73 1.33
N LEU A 140 -27.15 -21.46 0.21
CA LEU A 140 -26.30 -21.06 -0.92
C LEU A 140 -26.71 -19.71 -1.54
N ALA A 141 -28.01 -19.46 -1.72
CA ALA A 141 -28.49 -18.18 -2.24
C ALA A 141 -28.28 -17.03 -1.23
N MET A 142 -28.42 -17.30 0.08
CA MET A 142 -28.09 -16.32 1.12
C MET A 142 -26.60 -15.98 1.11
N MET A 143 -25.73 -16.98 1.00
CA MET A 143 -24.29 -16.77 0.90
C MET A 143 -23.94 -15.95 -0.35
N ASN A 144 -24.47 -16.31 -1.52
CA ASN A 144 -24.21 -15.57 -2.76
C ASN A 144 -24.73 -14.12 -2.71
N LEU A 145 -25.89 -13.88 -2.08
CA LEU A 145 -26.37 -12.52 -1.83
C LEU A 145 -25.45 -11.77 -0.85
N ALA A 146 -24.92 -12.45 0.17
CA ALA A 146 -23.96 -11.85 1.09
C ALA A 146 -22.67 -11.43 0.37
N LEU A 147 -22.17 -12.24 -0.56
CA LEU A 147 -21.02 -11.88 -1.41
C LEU A 147 -21.31 -10.62 -2.23
N LEU A 148 -22.52 -10.50 -2.79
CA LEU A 148 -22.96 -9.30 -3.50
C LEU A 148 -23.06 -8.07 -2.58
N GLU A 149 -23.58 -8.21 -1.36
CA GLU A 149 -23.62 -7.11 -0.38
C GLU A 149 -22.21 -6.63 -0.01
N ARG A 150 -21.30 -7.59 0.22
CA ARG A 150 -19.89 -7.30 0.54
C ARG A 150 -19.19 -6.58 -0.61
N ASP A 151 -19.37 -7.01 -1.85
CA ASP A 151 -18.84 -6.32 -3.04
C ASP A 151 -19.38 -4.88 -3.19
N ASN A 152 -20.51 -4.58 -2.54
CA ASN A 152 -21.12 -3.25 -2.46
C ASN A 152 -20.73 -2.46 -1.20
N GLY A 153 -19.79 -2.96 -0.40
CA GLY A 153 -19.33 -2.35 0.86
C GLY A 153 -20.34 -2.46 2.01
N LYS A 154 -21.39 -3.27 1.87
CA LYS A 154 -22.45 -3.45 2.88
C LYS A 154 -22.16 -4.65 3.78
N ASN A 155 -21.05 -4.58 4.52
CA ASN A 155 -20.56 -5.72 5.31
C ASN A 155 -21.55 -6.20 6.37
N GLU A 156 -22.28 -5.31 7.03
CA GLU A 156 -23.29 -5.71 8.03
C GLU A 156 -24.47 -6.48 7.40
N ALA A 157 -24.91 -6.08 6.21
CA ALA A 157 -25.96 -6.80 5.49
C ALA A 157 -25.46 -8.18 5.04
N ALA A 158 -24.20 -8.27 4.59
CA ALA A 158 -23.55 -9.54 4.26
C ALA A 158 -23.47 -10.47 5.48
N MET A 159 -23.06 -9.93 6.65
CA MET A 159 -22.99 -10.69 7.89
C MET A 159 -24.35 -11.26 8.31
N ALA A 160 -25.41 -10.46 8.27
CA ALA A 160 -26.76 -10.92 8.63
C ALA A 160 -27.26 -12.07 7.72
N LEU A 161 -26.85 -12.10 6.45
CA LEU A 161 -27.17 -13.18 5.52
C LEU A 161 -26.34 -14.42 5.80
N LEU A 162 -25.04 -14.28 6.08
CA LEU A 162 -24.15 -15.39 6.42
C LEU A 162 -24.53 -16.06 7.75
N GLU A 163 -24.97 -15.29 8.75
CA GLU A 163 -25.50 -15.82 10.00
C GLU A 163 -26.74 -16.70 9.78
N LYS A 164 -27.66 -16.25 8.92
CA LYS A 164 -28.83 -17.05 8.54
C LYS A 164 -28.42 -18.31 7.76
N ALA A 165 -27.47 -18.19 6.84
CA ALA A 165 -26.97 -19.32 6.07
C ALA A 165 -26.31 -20.37 6.99
N ALA A 166 -25.49 -19.94 7.94
CA ALA A 166 -24.84 -20.79 8.93
C ALA A 166 -25.84 -21.45 9.91
N ALA A 167 -26.97 -20.79 10.20
CA ALA A 167 -28.04 -21.38 11.00
C ALA A 167 -28.76 -22.52 10.26
N ILE A 168 -28.79 -22.48 8.93
CA ILE A 168 -29.38 -23.53 8.08
C ILE A 168 -28.37 -24.67 7.89
N ASP A 169 -27.12 -24.36 7.55
CA ASP A 169 -26.04 -25.34 7.40
C ASP A 169 -24.79 -24.95 8.23
N PRO A 170 -24.71 -25.39 9.49
CA PRO A 170 -23.61 -25.02 10.37
C PRO A 170 -22.28 -25.71 10.06
N ASN A 171 -22.28 -26.71 9.16
CA ASN A 171 -21.08 -27.48 8.80
C ASN A 171 -20.57 -27.17 7.38
N ASP A 172 -21.17 -26.19 6.70
CA ASP A 172 -20.64 -25.67 5.44
C ASP A 172 -19.41 -24.80 5.71
N ALA A 173 -18.22 -25.31 5.33
CA ALA A 173 -16.95 -24.62 5.53
C ALA A 173 -16.86 -23.30 4.74
N GLU A 174 -17.52 -23.21 3.59
CA GLU A 174 -17.48 -22.03 2.73
C GLU A 174 -18.23 -20.86 3.38
N ILE A 175 -19.37 -21.13 4.04
CA ILE A 175 -20.10 -20.10 4.81
C ILE A 175 -19.21 -19.51 5.90
N HIS A 176 -18.47 -20.35 6.64
CA HIS A 176 -17.54 -19.89 7.69
C HIS A 176 -16.36 -19.12 7.10
N ALA A 177 -15.80 -19.55 5.97
CA ALA A 177 -14.73 -18.84 5.28
C ALA A 177 -15.19 -17.46 4.79
N GLN A 178 -16.37 -17.37 4.18
CA GLN A 178 -16.93 -16.10 3.72
C GLN A 178 -17.31 -15.18 4.89
N THR A 179 -17.72 -15.74 6.02
CA THR A 179 -17.92 -15.00 7.29
C THR A 179 -16.62 -14.39 7.76
N ALA A 180 -15.53 -15.17 7.81
CA ALA A 180 -14.21 -14.70 8.20
C ALA A 180 -13.70 -13.56 7.30
N ILE A 181 -13.84 -13.68 5.98
CA ILE A 181 -13.42 -12.65 5.03
C ILE A 181 -14.21 -11.35 5.26
N THR A 182 -15.52 -11.44 5.49
CA THR A 182 -16.39 -10.28 5.73
C THR A 182 -16.08 -9.58 7.05
N LEU A 183 -15.81 -10.35 8.11
CA LEU A 183 -15.37 -9.83 9.42
C LEU A 183 -14.02 -9.13 9.31
N ARG A 184 -13.06 -9.71 8.58
CA ARG A 184 -11.75 -9.11 8.33
C ARG A 184 -11.85 -7.77 7.61
N GLN A 185 -12.68 -7.66 6.57
CA GLN A 185 -12.92 -6.39 5.87
C GLN A 185 -13.59 -5.32 6.75
N SER A 186 -14.24 -5.74 7.84
CA SER A 186 -14.84 -4.84 8.83
C SER A 186 -13.91 -4.54 10.02
N GLY A 187 -12.64 -5.00 9.96
CA GLY A 187 -11.66 -4.81 11.04
C GLY A 187 -11.87 -5.71 12.27
N ARG A 188 -12.84 -6.64 12.23
CA ARG A 188 -13.17 -7.55 13.35
C ARG A 188 -12.31 -8.81 13.32
N TYR A 189 -10.99 -8.64 13.44
CA TYR A 189 -10.01 -9.71 13.20
C TYR A 189 -10.13 -10.91 14.15
N ALA A 190 -10.45 -10.69 15.43
CA ALA A 190 -10.59 -11.78 16.40
C ALA A 190 -11.78 -12.71 16.09
N ASP A 191 -12.89 -12.15 15.59
CA ASP A 191 -14.05 -12.94 15.18
C ASP A 191 -13.80 -13.61 13.82
N ALA A 192 -13.07 -12.93 12.93
CA ALA A 192 -12.62 -13.50 11.66
C ALA A 192 -11.76 -14.75 11.90
N LEU A 193 -10.89 -14.72 12.91
CA LEU A 193 -10.02 -15.85 13.26
C LEU A 193 -10.85 -17.08 13.63
N LYS A 194 -11.80 -16.93 14.55
CA LYS A 194 -12.69 -18.04 14.97
C LYS A 194 -13.44 -18.66 13.78
N SER A 195 -13.94 -17.82 12.88
CA SER A 195 -14.69 -18.27 11.70
C SER A 195 -13.78 -18.99 10.70
N MET A 196 -12.56 -18.49 10.47
CA MET A 196 -11.61 -19.14 9.57
C MET A 196 -11.06 -20.45 10.15
N GLU A 197 -10.79 -20.49 11.45
CA GLU A 197 -10.44 -21.73 12.16
C GLU A 197 -11.54 -22.77 12.04
N ARG A 198 -12.82 -22.36 12.09
CA ARG A 198 -13.94 -23.28 11.86
C ARG A 198 -13.96 -23.82 10.43
N ALA A 199 -13.75 -22.97 9.41
CA ALA A 199 -13.65 -23.40 8.02
C ALA A 199 -12.49 -24.39 7.81
N ALA A 200 -11.31 -24.07 8.32
CA ALA A 200 -10.13 -24.94 8.26
C ALA A 200 -10.32 -26.24 9.05
N ALA A 201 -11.05 -26.24 10.18
CA ALA A 201 -11.34 -27.46 10.92
C ALA A 201 -12.32 -28.39 10.19
N LEU A 202 -13.27 -27.83 9.44
CA LEU A 202 -14.21 -28.59 8.61
C LEU A 202 -13.54 -29.18 7.36
N CYS A 203 -12.55 -28.48 6.80
CA CYS A 203 -11.76 -28.91 5.66
C CYS A 203 -10.26 -28.68 5.90
N PRO A 204 -9.57 -29.56 6.66
CA PRO A 204 -8.18 -29.34 7.07
C PRO A 204 -7.17 -29.37 5.91
N ASP A 205 -7.52 -30.06 4.82
CA ASP A 205 -6.68 -30.18 3.62
C ASP A 205 -7.11 -29.19 2.51
N ASN A 206 -7.70 -28.05 2.89
CA ASN A 206 -8.03 -26.97 1.95
C ASN A 206 -6.98 -25.85 2.03
N PRO A 207 -6.09 -25.70 1.02
CA PRO A 207 -5.00 -24.72 1.06
C PRO A 207 -5.51 -23.28 1.09
N THR A 208 -6.68 -23.00 0.49
CA THR A 208 -7.31 -21.67 0.51
C THR A 208 -7.71 -21.26 1.92
N TYR A 209 -8.28 -22.17 2.71
CA TYR A 209 -8.67 -21.89 4.10
C TYR A 209 -7.46 -21.76 5.02
N LEU A 210 -6.41 -22.58 4.81
CA LEU A 210 -5.14 -22.46 5.54
C LEU A 210 -4.44 -21.13 5.23
N ASN A 211 -4.39 -20.71 3.97
CA ASN A 211 -3.86 -19.41 3.59
C ASN A 211 -4.72 -18.26 4.13
N GLY A 212 -6.05 -18.39 4.08
CA GLY A 212 -6.98 -17.45 4.70
C GLY A 212 -6.76 -17.30 6.21
N LEU A 213 -6.46 -18.41 6.90
CA LEU A 213 -6.11 -18.41 8.32
C LEU A 213 -4.81 -17.63 8.57
N GLY A 214 -3.80 -17.84 7.73
CA GLY A 214 -2.55 -17.08 7.78
C GLY A 214 -2.77 -15.57 7.65
N ILE A 215 -3.58 -15.15 6.67
CA ILE A 215 -3.92 -13.72 6.44
C ILE A 215 -4.58 -13.10 7.68
N VAL A 216 -5.52 -13.82 8.31
CA VAL A 216 -6.22 -13.30 9.49
C VAL A 216 -5.28 -13.19 10.70
N LYS A 217 -4.39 -14.15 10.90
CA LYS A 217 -3.37 -14.11 11.97
C LYS A 217 -2.36 -12.98 11.75
N GLU A 218 -1.99 -12.71 10.51
CA GLU A 218 -1.15 -11.56 10.17
C GLU A 218 -1.84 -10.22 10.50
N CYS A 219 -3.15 -10.09 10.25
CA CYS A 219 -3.92 -8.91 10.68
C CYS A 219 -3.96 -8.74 12.21
N LEU A 220 -3.80 -9.83 12.98
CA LEU A 220 -3.66 -9.83 14.44
C LEU A 220 -2.21 -9.64 14.91
N ASN A 221 -1.27 -9.43 14.00
CA ASN A 221 0.16 -9.36 14.25
C ASN A 221 0.76 -10.65 14.86
N ASP A 222 0.08 -11.80 14.71
CA ASP A 222 0.60 -13.13 15.03
C ASP A 222 1.41 -13.67 13.85
N LEU A 223 2.66 -13.20 13.73
CA LEU A 223 3.53 -13.54 12.60
C LEU A 223 4.00 -15.00 12.61
N ASP A 224 4.06 -15.64 13.78
CA ASP A 224 4.43 -17.07 13.91
C ASP A 224 3.26 -17.95 13.50
N GLY A 225 2.07 -17.69 14.02
CA GLY A 225 0.90 -18.45 13.62
C GLY A 225 0.51 -18.23 12.16
N ALA A 226 0.78 -17.05 11.59
CA ALA A 226 0.60 -16.79 10.16
C ALA A 226 1.56 -17.64 9.31
N PHE A 227 2.84 -17.69 9.70
CA PHE A 227 3.85 -18.53 9.05
C PHE A 227 3.43 -20.00 9.03
N ASP A 228 3.04 -20.54 10.19
CA ASP A 228 2.62 -21.95 10.31
C ASP A 228 1.44 -22.29 9.39
N ALA A 229 0.49 -21.35 9.24
CA ALA A 229 -0.69 -21.53 8.39
C ALA A 229 -0.33 -21.49 6.89
N TYR A 230 0.53 -20.56 6.47
CA TYR A 230 1.02 -20.52 5.09
C TYR A 230 1.88 -21.75 4.75
N ASP A 231 2.72 -22.18 5.67
CA ASP A 231 3.55 -23.37 5.53
C ASP A 231 2.70 -24.67 5.45
N ALA A 232 1.61 -24.74 6.23
CA ALA A 232 0.62 -25.80 6.08
C ALA A 232 -0.08 -25.76 4.71
N ALA A 233 -0.44 -24.58 4.20
CA ALA A 233 -1.02 -24.43 2.87
C ALA A 233 -0.07 -24.91 1.76
N VAL A 234 1.23 -24.57 1.85
CA VAL A 234 2.26 -25.03 0.90
C VAL A 234 2.43 -26.55 0.95
N ARG A 235 2.44 -27.17 2.15
CA ARG A 235 2.50 -28.64 2.27
C ARG A 235 1.27 -29.32 1.69
N CYS A 236 0.09 -28.72 1.89
CA CYS A 236 -1.18 -29.25 1.42
C CYS A 236 -1.30 -29.17 -0.11
N ALA A 237 -0.86 -28.07 -0.71
CA ALA A 237 -0.88 -27.85 -2.15
C ALA A 237 0.42 -27.14 -2.60
N PRO A 238 1.45 -27.91 -3.01
CA PRO A 238 2.74 -27.35 -3.46
C PRO A 238 2.66 -26.51 -4.74
N ASP A 239 1.52 -26.51 -5.42
CA ASP A 239 1.22 -25.71 -6.62
C ASP A 239 0.36 -24.47 -6.32
N TYR A 240 0.18 -24.10 -5.04
CA TYR A 240 -0.63 -22.96 -4.64
C TYR A 240 0.21 -21.68 -4.44
N PRO A 241 0.27 -20.76 -5.43
CA PRO A 241 1.21 -19.63 -5.44
C PRO A 241 0.97 -18.60 -4.32
N ASP A 242 -0.29 -18.38 -3.92
CA ASP A 242 -0.64 -17.39 -2.89
C ASP A 242 0.06 -17.68 -1.56
N ALA A 243 0.14 -18.96 -1.18
CA ALA A 243 0.77 -19.37 0.07
C ALA A 243 2.29 -19.10 0.08
N TYR A 244 2.97 -19.31 -1.06
CA TYR A 244 4.38 -18.96 -1.22
C TYR A 244 4.60 -17.44 -1.12
N ASN A 245 3.81 -16.63 -1.85
CA ASN A 245 3.92 -15.17 -1.77
C ASN A 245 3.70 -14.66 -0.34
N ASN A 246 2.69 -15.19 0.36
CA ASN A 246 2.39 -14.74 1.71
C ASN A 246 3.42 -15.22 2.74
N ARG A 247 3.96 -16.44 2.60
CA ARG A 247 5.07 -16.92 3.44
C ARG A 247 6.34 -16.11 3.19
N ALA A 248 6.64 -15.76 1.94
CA ALA A 248 7.74 -14.85 1.58
C ALA A 248 7.62 -13.48 2.25
N ASN A 249 6.41 -12.90 2.32
CA ASN A 249 6.17 -11.65 3.03
C ASN A 249 6.57 -11.75 4.52
N ILE A 250 6.30 -12.90 5.17
CA ILE A 250 6.70 -13.15 6.55
C ILE A 250 8.23 -13.30 6.66
N TYR A 251 8.88 -14.03 5.76
CA TYR A 251 10.34 -14.12 5.71
C TYR A 251 10.99 -12.74 5.54
N ALA A 252 10.47 -11.90 4.64
CA ALA A 252 10.96 -10.55 4.41
C ALA A 252 10.84 -9.68 5.68
N LYS A 253 9.69 -9.73 6.38
CA LYS A 253 9.49 -9.04 7.67
C LYS A 253 10.45 -9.50 8.76
N ARG A 254 10.91 -10.76 8.72
CA ARG A 254 11.91 -11.33 9.63
C ARG A 254 13.35 -11.06 9.20
N GLY A 255 13.57 -10.41 8.06
CA GLY A 255 14.91 -10.18 7.49
C GLY A 255 15.54 -11.43 6.85
N GLN A 256 14.78 -12.50 6.67
CA GLN A 256 15.21 -13.75 6.03
C GLN A 256 15.16 -13.61 4.50
N LYS A 257 16.06 -12.79 3.96
CA LYS A 257 16.04 -12.34 2.56
C LYS A 257 16.13 -13.48 1.53
N TRP A 258 16.92 -14.51 1.82
CA TRP A 258 17.12 -15.64 0.89
C TRP A 258 15.88 -16.53 0.79
N ASP A 259 15.27 -16.86 1.93
CA ASP A 259 14.04 -17.66 1.97
C ASP A 259 12.87 -16.91 1.33
N ALA A 260 12.77 -15.59 1.56
CA ALA A 260 11.78 -14.74 0.91
C ALA A 260 11.94 -14.73 -0.62
N GLU A 261 13.17 -14.58 -1.12
CA GLU A 261 13.44 -14.58 -2.56
C GLU A 261 13.07 -15.92 -3.22
N ASP A 262 13.38 -17.05 -2.58
CA ASP A 262 13.06 -18.39 -3.10
C ASP A 262 11.54 -18.62 -3.20
N ASP A 263 10.79 -18.25 -2.15
CA ASP A 263 9.34 -18.37 -2.14
C ASP A 263 8.68 -17.44 -3.16
N TYR A 264 9.11 -16.17 -3.27
CA TYR A 264 8.59 -15.27 -4.31
C TYR A 264 8.88 -15.79 -5.72
N LYS A 265 10.10 -16.30 -5.98
CA LYS A 265 10.46 -16.91 -7.26
C LYS A 265 9.61 -18.13 -7.57
N THR A 266 9.28 -18.93 -6.56
CA THR A 266 8.37 -20.07 -6.69
C THR A 266 6.95 -19.60 -7.03
N ALA A 267 6.42 -18.59 -6.34
CA ALA A 267 5.09 -18.04 -6.60
C ALA A 267 4.95 -17.53 -8.05
N VAL A 268 5.90 -16.74 -8.56
CA VAL A 268 5.84 -16.22 -9.94
C VAL A 268 6.12 -17.28 -11.01
N LYS A 269 6.76 -18.39 -10.64
CA LYS A 269 6.95 -19.55 -11.52
C LYS A 269 5.66 -20.37 -11.64
N LEU A 270 4.95 -20.55 -10.53
CA LEU A 270 3.66 -21.25 -10.48
C LEU A 270 2.56 -20.45 -11.19
N ASP A 271 2.51 -19.14 -10.97
CA ASP A 271 1.63 -18.23 -11.70
C ASP A 271 2.41 -17.07 -12.35
N PRO A 272 2.75 -17.18 -13.65
CA PRO A 272 3.38 -16.11 -14.43
C PRO A 272 2.52 -14.85 -14.61
N LYS A 273 1.25 -14.85 -14.18
CA LYS A 273 0.35 -13.68 -14.17
C LYS A 273 0.10 -13.15 -12.75
N TYR A 274 0.93 -13.52 -11.78
CA TYR A 274 0.78 -13.03 -10.41
C TYR A 274 1.46 -11.68 -10.21
N ALA A 275 0.76 -10.59 -10.56
CA ALA A 275 1.30 -9.23 -10.49
C ALA A 275 1.83 -8.85 -9.11
N GLU A 276 1.11 -9.21 -8.04
CA GLU A 276 1.50 -8.90 -6.66
C GLU A 276 2.81 -9.58 -6.26
N ALA A 277 3.00 -10.86 -6.59
CA ALA A 277 4.24 -11.57 -6.31
C ALA A 277 5.44 -10.99 -7.06
N PHE A 278 5.26 -10.55 -8.32
CA PHE A 278 6.30 -9.80 -9.04
C PHE A 278 6.63 -8.47 -8.37
N ASN A 279 5.63 -7.72 -7.91
CA ASN A 279 5.87 -6.46 -7.20
C ASN A 279 6.60 -6.69 -5.87
N ASN A 280 6.23 -7.71 -5.10
CA ASN A 280 6.88 -8.03 -3.81
C ASN A 280 8.32 -8.53 -4.01
N LEU A 281 8.56 -9.37 -5.03
CA LEU A 281 9.92 -9.77 -5.41
C LEU A 281 10.76 -8.56 -5.82
N GLY A 282 10.18 -7.66 -6.63
CA GLY A 282 10.84 -6.41 -7.03
C GLY A 282 11.23 -5.55 -5.82
N ALA A 283 10.36 -5.44 -4.82
CA ALA A 283 10.64 -4.69 -3.58
C ALA A 283 11.81 -5.29 -2.80
N LEU A 284 11.80 -6.62 -2.60
CA LEU A 284 12.90 -7.32 -1.94
C LEU A 284 14.24 -7.12 -2.69
N LEU A 285 14.22 -7.18 -4.03
CA LEU A 285 15.40 -6.98 -4.86
C LEU A 285 15.91 -5.54 -4.81
N TYR A 286 15.00 -4.57 -4.82
CA TYR A 286 15.31 -3.14 -4.71
C TYR A 286 15.99 -2.83 -3.37
N ASP A 287 15.45 -3.36 -2.26
CA ASP A 287 16.04 -3.22 -0.92
C ASP A 287 17.40 -3.91 -0.77
N ASN A 288 17.72 -4.83 -1.68
CA ASN A 288 19.01 -5.49 -1.80
C ASN A 288 19.92 -4.85 -2.84
N GLU A 289 19.59 -3.64 -3.31
CA GLU A 289 20.34 -2.87 -4.31
C GLU A 289 20.52 -3.57 -5.67
N ARG A 290 19.68 -4.57 -5.97
CA ARG A 290 19.63 -5.30 -7.25
C ARG A 290 18.63 -4.63 -8.19
N TYR A 291 18.92 -3.38 -8.55
CA TYR A 291 17.97 -2.48 -9.23
C TYR A 291 17.52 -2.96 -10.61
N GLU A 292 18.40 -3.58 -11.40
CA GLU A 292 18.07 -4.09 -12.73
C GLU A 292 17.05 -5.24 -12.65
N GLU A 293 17.25 -6.19 -11.74
CA GLU A 293 16.32 -7.31 -11.54
C GLU A 293 14.99 -6.83 -10.94
N ALA A 294 15.04 -5.85 -10.03
CA ALA A 294 13.84 -5.20 -9.49
C ALA A 294 13.02 -4.53 -10.60
N LEU A 295 13.68 -3.78 -11.50
CA LEU A 295 13.06 -3.12 -12.64
C LEU A 295 12.34 -4.12 -13.56
N GLU A 296 12.96 -5.27 -13.85
CA GLU A 296 12.31 -6.34 -14.63
C GLU A 296 11.05 -6.88 -13.95
N CYS A 297 11.11 -7.11 -12.64
CA CYS A 297 9.97 -7.59 -11.85
C CYS A 297 8.83 -6.58 -11.85
N TYR A 298 9.12 -5.31 -11.57
CA TYR A 298 8.12 -4.24 -11.59
C TYR A 298 7.50 -4.02 -12.96
N ARG A 299 8.29 -4.12 -14.05
CA ARG A 299 7.75 -4.06 -15.42
C ARG A 299 6.77 -5.20 -15.70
N LYS A 300 7.08 -6.42 -15.27
CA LYS A 300 6.16 -7.56 -15.40
C LYS A 300 4.88 -7.33 -14.60
N ALA A 301 5.00 -6.90 -13.34
CA ALA A 301 3.85 -6.57 -12.49
C ALA A 301 2.95 -5.52 -13.16
N PHE A 302 3.54 -4.45 -13.71
CA PHE A 302 2.83 -3.37 -14.39
C PHE A 302 2.12 -3.83 -15.67
N ILE A 303 2.76 -4.67 -16.49
CA ILE A 303 2.15 -5.24 -17.71
C ILE A 303 0.92 -6.09 -17.34
N ILE A 304 1.00 -6.85 -16.25
CA ILE A 304 -0.09 -7.72 -15.83
C ILE A 304 -1.24 -6.90 -15.21
N ASN A 305 -0.93 -5.94 -14.33
CA ASN A 305 -1.92 -5.09 -13.68
C ASN A 305 -1.47 -3.61 -13.66
N PRO A 306 -1.79 -2.83 -14.71
CA PRO A 306 -1.38 -1.44 -14.80
C PRO A 306 -2.18 -0.49 -13.89
N LYS A 307 -3.18 -1.00 -13.15
CA LYS A 307 -4.05 -0.20 -12.27
C LYS A 307 -3.69 -0.32 -10.79
N GLN A 308 -2.55 -0.91 -10.45
CA GLN A 308 -2.06 -0.95 -9.08
C GLN A 308 -1.13 0.23 -8.82
N ALA A 309 -1.53 1.12 -7.90
CA ALA A 309 -0.80 2.35 -7.59
C ALA A 309 0.60 2.07 -7.02
N GLU A 310 0.71 1.06 -6.15
CA GLU A 310 1.95 0.63 -5.52
C GLU A 310 2.97 0.11 -6.56
N THR A 311 2.54 -0.67 -7.55
CA THR A 311 3.39 -1.10 -8.66
C THR A 311 3.88 0.11 -9.49
N CYS A 312 3.02 1.10 -9.76
CA CYS A 312 3.42 2.31 -10.48
C CYS A 312 4.47 3.11 -9.70
N LEU A 313 4.28 3.24 -8.37
CA LEU A 313 5.23 3.90 -7.48
C LEU A 313 6.59 3.20 -7.51
N ASN A 314 6.59 1.90 -7.27
CA ASN A 314 7.80 1.08 -7.19
C ASN A 314 8.55 1.02 -8.53
N LEU A 315 7.82 0.90 -9.64
CA LEU A 315 8.41 0.98 -10.98
C LEU A 315 9.02 2.36 -11.22
N GLY A 316 8.34 3.44 -10.81
CA GLY A 316 8.88 4.80 -10.90
C GLY A 316 10.20 4.96 -10.13
N MET A 317 10.29 4.37 -8.93
CA MET A 317 11.51 4.36 -8.13
C MET A 317 12.65 3.65 -8.87
N ALA A 318 12.40 2.44 -9.38
CA ALA A 318 13.41 1.68 -10.12
C ALA A 318 13.85 2.37 -11.42
N VAL A 319 12.91 2.98 -12.15
CA VAL A 319 13.18 3.73 -13.39
C VAL A 319 14.04 4.96 -13.11
N LYS A 320 13.73 5.71 -12.05
CA LYS A 320 14.55 6.85 -11.61
C LYS A 320 15.99 6.43 -11.30
N GLU A 321 16.17 5.34 -10.53
CA GLU A 321 17.51 4.84 -10.20
C GLU A 321 18.26 4.33 -11.44
N SER A 322 17.55 3.83 -12.45
CA SER A 322 18.15 3.46 -13.76
C SER A 322 18.53 4.66 -14.65
N GLY A 323 18.21 5.89 -14.22
CA GLY A 323 18.63 7.14 -14.87
C GLY A 323 17.58 7.84 -15.73
N ASP A 324 16.36 7.32 -15.85
CA ASP A 324 15.27 8.01 -16.60
C ASP A 324 14.32 8.73 -15.64
N ALA A 325 14.75 9.92 -15.17
CA ALA A 325 13.94 10.72 -14.26
C ALA A 325 12.63 11.19 -14.91
N ALA A 326 12.60 11.44 -16.22
CA ALA A 326 11.41 11.91 -16.94
C ALA A 326 10.30 10.85 -17.00
N GLU A 327 10.65 9.60 -17.31
CA GLU A 327 9.69 8.48 -17.30
C GLU A 327 9.14 8.24 -15.89
N SER A 328 9.99 8.32 -14.86
CA SER A 328 9.56 8.14 -13.46
C SER A 328 8.46 9.13 -13.03
N VAL A 329 8.50 10.38 -13.51
CA VAL A 329 7.45 11.39 -13.21
C VAL A 329 6.09 10.93 -13.71
N GLY A 330 6.01 10.34 -14.91
CA GLY A 330 4.75 9.81 -15.46
C GLY A 330 4.18 8.67 -14.62
N LEU A 331 5.06 7.79 -14.11
CA LEU A 331 4.67 6.68 -13.25
C LEU A 331 4.17 7.15 -11.88
N TYR A 332 4.83 8.12 -11.25
CA TYR A 332 4.36 8.71 -9.99
C TYR A 332 3.03 9.46 -10.14
N LEU A 333 2.84 10.21 -11.23
CA LEU A 333 1.55 10.83 -11.53
C LEU A 333 0.45 9.79 -11.75
N THR A 334 0.77 8.66 -12.39
CA THR A 334 -0.16 7.54 -12.56
C THR A 334 -0.51 6.90 -11.22
N ALA A 335 0.48 6.68 -10.34
CA ALA A 335 0.25 6.17 -8.99
C ALA A 335 -0.69 7.10 -8.20
N LEU A 336 -0.46 8.41 -8.26
CA LEU A 336 -1.29 9.43 -7.62
C LEU A 336 -2.70 9.56 -8.24
N ALA A 337 -2.84 9.32 -9.55
CA ALA A 337 -4.15 9.30 -10.20
C ALA A 337 -4.98 8.07 -9.77
N LEU A 338 -4.32 6.95 -9.50
CA LEU A 338 -4.96 5.73 -8.99
C LEU A 338 -5.27 5.82 -7.49
N LYS A 339 -4.37 6.44 -6.71
CA LYS A 339 -4.47 6.58 -5.25
C LYS A 339 -3.94 7.96 -4.80
N PRO A 340 -4.77 9.00 -4.78
CA PRO A 340 -4.38 10.37 -4.42
C PRO A 340 -3.78 10.51 -3.02
N GLU A 341 -4.07 9.57 -2.12
CA GLU A 341 -3.65 9.56 -0.72
C GLU A 341 -2.21 9.03 -0.54
N LEU A 342 -1.56 8.56 -1.62
CA LEU A 342 -0.20 8.03 -1.61
C LEU A 342 0.83 9.16 -1.46
N SER A 343 0.87 9.79 -0.28
CA SER A 343 1.63 11.02 0.01
C SER A 343 3.11 10.92 -0.35
N ILE A 344 3.73 9.75 -0.13
CA ILE A 344 5.14 9.52 -0.43
C ILE A 344 5.48 9.71 -1.93
N ALA A 345 4.52 9.50 -2.82
CA ALA A 345 4.71 9.70 -4.26
C ALA A 345 5.00 11.17 -4.61
N HIS A 346 4.47 12.13 -3.83
CA HIS A 346 4.79 13.55 -4.00
C HIS A 346 6.26 13.84 -3.72
N SER A 347 6.85 13.19 -2.71
CA SER A 347 8.27 13.34 -2.38
C SER A 347 9.17 12.72 -3.44
N TYR A 348 8.80 11.56 -4.00
CA TYR A 348 9.56 10.97 -5.11
C TYR A 348 9.45 11.78 -6.40
N LEU A 349 8.27 12.35 -6.68
CA LEU A 349 8.07 13.23 -7.81
C LEU A 349 8.89 14.51 -7.69
N ALA A 350 8.95 15.13 -6.51
CA ALA A 350 9.82 16.29 -6.25
C ALA A 350 11.30 15.96 -6.50
N GLN A 351 11.77 14.79 -6.06
CA GLN A 351 13.15 14.33 -6.32
C GLN A 351 13.40 14.11 -7.81
N ALA A 352 12.51 13.43 -8.52
CA ALA A 352 12.67 13.19 -9.96
C ALA A 352 12.70 14.50 -10.75
N LEU A 353 11.83 15.45 -10.41
CA LEU A 353 11.81 16.78 -11.01
C LEU A 353 13.10 17.57 -10.72
N HIS A 354 13.64 17.47 -9.50
CA HIS A 354 14.93 18.06 -9.17
C HIS A 354 16.06 17.45 -10.01
N THR A 355 16.05 16.13 -10.22
CA THR A 355 17.00 15.45 -11.12
C THR A 355 16.92 15.99 -12.54
N ILE A 356 15.71 16.14 -13.10
CA ILE A 356 15.51 16.71 -14.43
C ILE A 356 16.05 18.15 -14.50
N TYR A 357 15.81 18.94 -13.46
CA TYR A 357 16.23 20.35 -13.41
C TYR A 357 17.75 20.49 -13.33
N VAL A 358 18.39 19.80 -12.37
CA VAL A 358 19.81 19.99 -12.03
C VAL A 358 20.73 19.04 -12.77
N HIS A 359 20.42 17.75 -12.80
CA HIS A 359 21.30 16.71 -13.34
C HIS A 359 21.14 16.57 -14.85
N ASP A 360 19.89 16.48 -15.33
CA ASP A 360 19.61 16.38 -16.77
C ASP A 360 19.72 17.74 -17.47
N LYS A 361 19.88 18.82 -16.69
CA LYS A 361 20.00 20.22 -17.14
C LYS A 361 18.85 20.63 -18.06
N ASN A 362 17.64 20.18 -17.74
CA ASN A 362 16.43 20.45 -18.51
C ASN A 362 15.38 21.21 -17.66
N PRO A 363 15.67 22.48 -17.29
CA PRO A 363 14.80 23.25 -16.41
C PRO A 363 13.41 23.52 -17.02
N ASP A 364 13.31 23.64 -18.34
CA ASP A 364 12.04 23.88 -19.03
C ASP A 364 11.08 22.69 -18.87
N LEU A 365 11.59 21.46 -19.04
CA LEU A 365 10.81 20.25 -18.84
C LEU A 365 10.42 20.09 -17.36
N ALA A 366 11.37 20.24 -16.44
CA ALA A 366 11.11 20.14 -15.00
C ALA A 366 10.03 21.13 -14.56
N LYS A 367 10.11 22.38 -15.02
CA LYS A 367 9.11 23.41 -14.76
C LYS A 367 7.75 23.05 -15.35
N GLN A 368 7.70 22.61 -16.61
CA GLN A 368 6.44 22.20 -17.24
C GLN A 368 5.76 21.06 -16.47
N LEU A 369 6.53 20.05 -16.05
CA LEU A 369 6.02 18.90 -15.31
C LEU A 369 5.59 19.28 -13.88
N ALA A 370 6.35 20.15 -13.19
CA ALA A 370 5.97 20.68 -11.89
C ALA A 370 4.64 21.44 -11.95
N HIS A 371 4.45 22.31 -12.95
CA HIS A 371 3.18 23.03 -13.15
C HIS A 371 2.00 22.10 -13.46
N LYS A 372 2.22 21.03 -14.25
CA LYS A 372 1.20 19.98 -14.45
C LYS A 372 0.85 19.28 -13.15
N TRP A 373 1.85 18.92 -12.34
CA TRP A 373 1.62 18.32 -11.03
C TRP A 373 0.79 19.23 -10.12
N LEU A 374 1.14 20.51 -10.02
CA LEU A 374 0.38 21.49 -9.24
C LEU A 374 -1.05 21.69 -9.78
N GLN A 375 -1.26 21.59 -11.10
CA GLN A 375 -2.60 21.66 -11.68
C GLN A 375 -3.51 20.51 -11.23
N PHE A 376 -2.98 19.29 -11.13
CA PHE A 376 -3.74 18.14 -10.63
C PHE A 376 -3.92 18.18 -9.10
N PHE A 377 -2.95 18.74 -8.38
CA PHE A 377 -2.94 18.79 -6.92
C PHE A 377 -2.71 20.23 -6.39
N PRO A 378 -3.65 21.17 -6.62
CA PRO A 378 -3.45 22.60 -6.34
C PRO A 378 -3.26 22.92 -4.85
N GLY A 379 -3.75 22.05 -3.97
CA GLY A 379 -3.59 22.16 -2.52
C GLY A 379 -2.32 21.52 -1.95
N ASN A 380 -1.54 20.79 -2.77
CA ASN A 380 -0.37 20.07 -2.25
C ASN A 380 0.78 21.05 -1.97
N PRO A 381 1.31 21.08 -0.73
CA PRO A 381 2.35 22.04 -0.35
C PRO A 381 3.71 21.74 -1.01
N ILE A 382 4.04 20.48 -1.27
CA ILE A 382 5.27 20.06 -1.97
C ILE A 382 5.24 20.51 -3.43
N ALA A 383 4.12 20.30 -4.12
CA ALA A 383 3.93 20.74 -5.50
C ALA A 383 4.14 22.26 -5.64
N ARG A 384 3.53 23.04 -4.73
CA ARG A 384 3.65 24.49 -4.72
C ARG A 384 5.08 24.94 -4.47
N HIS A 385 5.76 24.35 -3.48
CA HIS A 385 7.13 24.70 -3.15
C HIS A 385 8.12 24.39 -4.28
N VAL A 386 7.95 23.25 -4.97
CA VAL A 386 8.76 22.89 -6.14
C VAL A 386 8.52 23.86 -7.31
N CYS A 387 7.26 24.23 -7.58
CA CYS A 387 6.95 25.24 -8.58
C CYS A 387 7.58 26.60 -8.25
N ASP A 388 7.44 27.08 -7.02
CA ASP A 388 8.02 28.36 -6.58
C ASP A 388 9.54 28.36 -6.75
N THR A 389 10.18 27.24 -6.41
CA THR A 389 11.61 26.99 -6.61
C THR A 389 12.01 27.09 -8.09
N PHE A 390 11.34 26.37 -8.99
CA PHE A 390 11.67 26.37 -10.44
C PHE A 390 11.25 27.65 -11.17
N ASP A 391 10.31 28.41 -10.61
CA ASP A 391 9.93 29.73 -11.09
C ASP A 391 10.88 30.83 -10.61
N ASN A 392 11.93 30.48 -9.83
CA ASN A 392 12.83 31.42 -9.17
C ASN A 392 12.08 32.45 -8.30
N LYS A 393 10.97 32.03 -7.69
CA LYS A 393 10.35 32.84 -6.64
C LYS A 393 11.20 32.74 -5.38
N ASN A 394 11.27 33.83 -4.64
CA ASN A 394 12.06 33.90 -3.41
C ASN A 394 11.15 34.35 -2.24
N PRO A 395 10.16 33.52 -1.84
CA PRO A 395 9.28 33.86 -0.72
C PRO A 395 10.10 34.00 0.57
N ALA A 396 9.56 34.75 1.54
CA ALA A 396 10.25 34.98 2.81
C ALA A 396 10.26 33.73 3.71
N GLU A 397 9.32 32.80 3.54
CA GLU A 397 9.22 31.60 4.35
C GLU A 397 8.67 30.42 3.55
N THR A 398 9.01 29.22 4.00
CA THR A 398 8.40 28.00 3.50
C THR A 398 7.11 27.70 4.28
N SER A 399 6.10 27.14 3.61
CA SER A 399 4.89 26.68 4.29
C SER A 399 5.22 25.61 5.36
N PRO A 400 4.73 25.74 6.61
CA PRO A 400 4.89 24.70 7.62
C PRO A 400 4.34 23.34 7.15
N ALA A 401 3.26 23.34 6.37
CA ALA A 401 2.70 22.11 5.81
C ALA A 401 3.68 21.40 4.87
N TYR A 402 4.48 22.14 4.08
CA TYR A 402 5.53 21.53 3.25
C TYR A 402 6.59 20.85 4.11
N VAL A 403 7.10 21.56 5.11
CA VAL A 403 8.18 21.06 5.97
C VAL A 403 7.73 19.79 6.70
N ARG A 404 6.52 19.81 7.28
CA ARG A 404 5.93 18.66 7.95
C ARG A 404 5.77 17.47 7.00
N ASP A 405 5.10 17.67 5.87
CA ASP A 405 4.76 16.58 4.95
C ASP A 405 6.04 15.99 4.30
N LEU A 406 7.06 16.82 4.06
CA LEU A 406 8.39 16.37 3.65
C LEU A 406 8.98 15.42 4.68
N PHE A 407 9.13 15.86 5.94
CA PHE A 407 9.79 15.07 6.97
C PHE A 407 8.99 13.83 7.39
N ASP A 408 7.66 13.89 7.43
CA ASP A 408 6.81 12.70 7.68
C ASP A 408 7.00 11.63 6.60
N ALA A 409 7.25 12.01 5.35
CA ALA A 409 7.54 11.07 4.27
C ALA A 409 8.93 10.43 4.38
N PHE A 410 9.91 11.11 4.97
CA PHE A 410 11.30 10.65 5.08
C PHE A 410 11.64 9.99 6.42
N ALA A 411 10.82 10.13 7.46
CA ALA A 411 11.18 9.74 8.83
C ALA A 411 11.70 8.30 8.96
N ASP A 412 11.16 7.35 8.20
CA ASP A 412 11.56 5.94 8.25
C ASP A 412 12.90 5.65 7.56
N SER A 413 13.30 6.46 6.59
CA SER A 413 14.54 6.29 5.82
C SER A 413 15.57 7.42 6.05
N PHE A 414 15.28 8.35 6.97
CA PHE A 414 16.05 9.57 7.14
C PHE A 414 17.52 9.28 7.47
N GLU A 415 17.78 8.47 8.50
CA GLU A 415 19.15 8.20 8.94
C GLU A 415 19.95 7.32 7.97
N SER A 416 19.32 6.33 7.32
CA SER A 416 19.98 5.54 6.28
C SER A 416 20.36 6.40 5.08
N SER A 417 19.53 7.39 4.73
CA SER A 417 19.82 8.35 3.67
C SER A 417 21.02 9.24 4.01
N LEU A 418 21.20 9.63 5.28
CA LEU A 418 22.32 10.45 5.71
C LEU A 418 23.68 9.76 5.61
N GLN A 419 23.73 8.42 5.68
CA GLN A 419 24.98 7.67 5.52
C GLN A 419 25.64 7.91 4.15
N LYS A 420 24.85 8.28 3.14
CA LYS A 420 25.32 8.58 1.79
C LYS A 420 25.81 10.04 1.62
N LEU A 421 25.62 10.90 2.63
CA LEU A 421 25.81 12.34 2.51
C LEU A 421 27.00 12.92 3.27
N ASP A 422 27.84 12.10 3.92
CA ASP A 422 28.93 12.59 4.80
C ASP A 422 28.44 13.74 5.70
N TYR A 423 27.35 13.51 6.43
CA TYR A 423 26.63 14.52 7.18
C TYR A 423 27.40 14.91 8.46
N ARG A 424 27.75 16.20 8.61
CA ARG A 424 28.72 16.67 9.62
C ARG A 424 28.16 17.63 10.67
N VAL A 425 26.90 18.06 10.54
CA VAL A 425 26.29 19.06 11.42
C VAL A 425 26.37 18.68 12.91
N PRO A 426 26.10 17.43 13.35
CA PRO A 426 26.21 17.06 14.76
C PRO A 426 27.63 17.24 15.33
N ASP A 427 28.67 16.88 14.56
CA ASP A 427 30.07 17.03 14.99
C ASP A 427 30.51 18.50 15.02
N LEU A 428 30.04 19.29 14.05
CA LEU A 428 30.29 20.73 14.02
C LEU A 428 29.65 21.43 15.22
N LEU A 429 28.41 21.09 15.56
CA LEU A 429 27.71 21.62 16.74
C LEU A 429 28.35 21.14 18.04
N LYS A 430 28.71 19.86 18.14
CA LYS A 430 29.47 19.33 19.29
C LYS A 430 30.75 20.12 19.54
N THR A 431 31.46 20.49 18.46
CA THR A 431 32.66 21.34 18.56
C THR A 431 32.32 22.75 19.04
N ALA A 432 31.23 23.35 18.54
CA ALA A 432 30.77 24.66 18.99
C ALA A 432 30.39 24.66 20.49
N PHE A 433 29.82 23.56 20.99
CA PHE A 433 29.45 23.37 22.39
C PHE A 433 30.63 23.08 23.34
N ALA A 434 31.83 22.83 22.84
CA ALA A 434 32.96 22.32 23.63
C ALA A 434 33.37 23.21 24.83
N LYS A 435 32.98 24.50 24.83
CA LYS A 435 33.29 25.47 25.90
C LYS A 435 32.10 25.73 26.85
N GLU A 436 30.97 25.09 26.63
CA GLU A 436 29.78 25.29 27.47
C GLU A 436 29.88 24.54 28.80
N LYS A 437 29.18 25.08 29.80
CA LYS A 437 29.03 24.43 31.11
C LYS A 437 28.00 23.32 31.00
N SER A 438 28.11 22.30 31.85
CA SER A 438 27.06 21.29 32.02
C SER A 438 25.88 21.84 32.82
N GLY A 439 24.75 21.14 32.77
CA GLY A 439 23.54 21.48 33.52
C GLY A 439 22.62 22.50 32.82
N LEU A 440 22.79 22.73 31.52
CA LEU A 440 21.99 23.72 30.77
C LEU A 440 20.57 23.22 30.50
N ARG A 441 19.61 24.15 30.44
CA ARG A 441 18.29 23.92 29.83
C ARG A 441 18.43 24.13 28.32
N ILE A 442 18.44 23.05 27.56
CA ILE A 442 18.69 23.08 26.11
C ILE A 442 17.39 22.81 25.34
N LEU A 443 17.10 23.66 24.37
CA LEU A 443 16.11 23.42 23.34
C LEU A 443 16.82 22.97 22.05
N ASP A 444 16.55 21.75 21.59
CA ASP A 444 16.85 21.27 20.24
C ASP A 444 15.60 21.51 19.38
N ALA A 445 15.55 22.66 18.71
CA ALA A 445 14.42 23.07 17.89
C ALA A 445 14.64 22.58 16.45
N GLY A 446 13.67 21.82 15.92
CA GLY A 446 13.85 21.01 14.72
C GLY A 446 14.69 19.76 14.97
N CYS A 447 14.43 19.06 16.07
CA CYS A 447 15.28 17.97 16.55
C CYS A 447 15.33 16.74 15.61
N GLY A 448 14.41 16.63 14.64
CA GLY A 448 14.34 15.52 13.68
C GLY A 448 14.24 14.17 14.40
N THR A 449 15.01 13.19 13.93
CA THR A 449 15.15 11.88 14.60
C THR A 449 16.02 11.93 15.86
N GLY A 450 16.48 13.11 16.29
CA GLY A 450 17.32 13.30 17.48
C GLY A 450 18.80 12.97 17.26
N LEU A 451 19.37 13.38 16.11
CA LEU A 451 20.80 13.17 15.82
C LEU A 451 21.74 13.95 16.73
N ASN A 452 21.31 15.12 17.22
CA ASN A 452 22.11 15.93 18.15
C ASN A 452 21.97 15.47 19.61
N ALA A 453 20.92 14.71 19.92
CA ALA A 453 20.61 14.27 21.29
C ALA A 453 21.77 13.59 22.03
N PRO A 454 22.57 12.69 21.39
CA PRO A 454 23.64 11.97 22.09
C PRO A 454 24.69 12.90 22.71
N PHE A 455 25.10 13.97 22.03
CA PHE A 455 26.06 14.92 22.61
C PHE A 455 25.37 15.98 23.47
N LEU A 456 24.20 16.45 23.06
CA LEU A 456 23.44 17.46 23.83
C LEU A 456 23.10 16.96 25.23
N LYS A 457 22.70 15.69 25.38
CA LYS A 457 22.35 15.09 26.66
C LYS A 457 23.52 15.05 27.65
N THR A 458 24.77 15.02 27.18
CA THR A 458 25.96 15.06 28.06
C THR A 458 26.19 16.43 28.71
N ILE A 459 25.58 17.48 28.15
CA ILE A 459 25.74 18.87 28.58
C ILE A 459 24.45 19.36 29.25
N ALA A 460 23.29 18.89 28.80
CA ALA A 460 21.99 19.29 29.30
C ALA A 460 21.74 18.82 30.74
N GLY A 461 21.26 19.73 31.59
CA GLY A 461 20.52 19.38 32.81
C GLY A 461 19.07 19.05 32.50
N HIS A 462 18.52 19.63 31.43
CA HIS A 462 17.20 19.31 30.87
C HIS A 462 17.25 19.52 29.35
N LEU A 463 16.95 18.48 28.58
CA LEU A 463 16.96 18.47 27.12
C LEU A 463 15.54 18.39 26.57
N THR A 464 15.12 19.45 25.89
CA THR A 464 13.82 19.54 25.22
C THR A 464 14.02 19.43 23.71
N GLY A 465 13.34 18.49 23.06
CA GLY A 465 13.29 18.37 21.61
C GLY A 465 11.94 18.80 21.07
N VAL A 466 11.95 19.59 20.00
CA VAL A 466 10.74 20.03 19.30
C VAL A 466 10.91 19.77 17.81
N ASP A 467 9.89 19.22 17.17
CA ASP A 467 9.86 19.06 15.72
C ASP A 467 8.43 19.21 15.20
N LEU A 468 8.29 19.70 13.99
CA LEU A 468 6.99 19.88 13.35
C LEU A 468 6.40 18.54 12.88
N SER A 469 7.24 17.54 12.60
CA SER A 469 6.86 16.20 12.15
C SER A 469 6.55 15.28 13.35
N PRO A 470 5.30 14.77 13.46
CA PRO A 470 4.96 13.75 14.45
C PRO A 470 5.83 12.49 14.32
N LYS A 471 6.11 12.04 13.09
CA LYS A 471 6.92 10.83 12.86
C LYS A 471 8.38 11.01 13.25
N MET A 472 8.97 12.18 13.02
CA MET A 472 10.32 12.47 13.49
C MET A 472 10.41 12.41 15.03
N ILE A 473 9.40 12.95 15.72
CA ILE A 473 9.29 12.85 17.18
C ILE A 473 9.18 11.40 17.66
N GLU A 474 8.45 10.54 16.94
CA GLU A 474 8.40 9.10 17.25
C GLU A 474 9.80 8.47 17.17
N LYS A 475 10.56 8.71 16.10
CA LYS A 475 11.95 8.24 15.98
C LYS A 475 12.87 8.81 17.06
N ALA A 476 12.74 10.10 17.38
CA ALA A 476 13.51 10.71 18.47
C ALA A 476 13.19 10.09 19.83
N ARG A 477 11.93 9.70 20.07
CA ARG A 477 11.47 9.04 21.29
C ARG A 477 12.10 7.67 21.47
N GLU A 478 12.28 6.90 20.39
CA GLU A 478 12.94 5.58 20.42
C GLU A 478 14.36 5.65 20.98
N LYS A 479 15.06 6.78 20.83
CA LYS A 479 16.42 6.99 21.37
C LYS A 479 16.43 7.17 22.89
N ASN A 480 15.31 7.59 23.50
CA ASN A 480 15.18 7.81 24.94
C ASN A 480 16.26 8.75 25.54
N LEU A 481 16.60 9.83 24.82
CA LEU A 481 17.61 10.81 25.23
C LEU A 481 17.05 12.18 25.66
N TYR A 482 15.80 12.46 25.33
CA TYR A 482 15.12 13.72 25.64
C TYR A 482 14.33 13.64 26.94
N ASP A 483 14.38 14.70 27.75
CA ASP A 483 13.54 14.84 28.94
C ASP A 483 12.13 15.34 28.57
N THR A 484 12.00 16.03 27.44
CA THR A 484 10.72 16.49 26.89
C THR A 484 10.78 16.44 25.37
N LEU A 485 9.73 15.89 24.75
CA LEU A 485 9.54 15.87 23.30
C LEU A 485 8.14 16.39 22.97
N GLU A 486 8.07 17.40 22.11
CA GLU A 486 6.81 17.99 21.68
C GLU A 486 6.75 18.11 20.15
N THR A 487 5.58 17.79 19.59
CA THR A 487 5.29 18.07 18.18
C THR A 487 4.73 19.48 18.06
N ALA A 488 5.55 20.40 17.56
CA ALA A 488 5.18 21.81 17.39
C ALA A 488 6.05 22.50 16.33
N ASP A 489 5.54 23.59 15.77
CA ASP A 489 6.37 24.52 15.02
C ASP A 489 7.39 25.19 15.96
N ALA A 490 8.65 25.25 15.53
CA ALA A 490 9.75 25.77 16.35
C ALA A 490 9.57 27.25 16.74
N VAL A 491 9.07 28.08 15.82
CA VAL A 491 8.86 29.51 16.05
C VAL A 491 7.71 29.70 17.03
N ASP A 492 6.59 29.02 16.82
CA ASP A 492 5.43 29.09 17.72
C ASP A 492 5.77 28.58 19.12
N TYR A 493 6.50 27.45 19.20
CA TYR A 493 6.94 26.87 20.46
C TYR A 493 7.81 27.83 21.27
N MET A 494 8.75 28.50 20.61
CA MET A 494 9.63 29.48 21.24
C MET A 494 8.90 30.75 21.65
N ASN A 495 7.99 31.27 20.81
CA ASN A 495 7.21 32.48 21.11
C ASN A 495 6.30 32.34 22.34
N GLY A 496 5.84 31.13 22.65
CA GLY A 496 5.08 30.84 23.87
C GLY A 496 5.89 30.87 25.17
N ARG A 497 7.20 31.14 25.12
CA ARG A 497 8.12 30.99 26.26
C ARG A 497 9.05 32.19 26.39
N ARG A 498 9.42 32.53 27.63
CA ARG A 498 10.34 33.64 27.95
C ARG A 498 11.41 33.19 28.92
N ALA A 499 12.68 33.36 28.55
CA ALA A 499 13.85 32.95 29.38
C ALA A 499 13.77 31.50 29.92
N ALA A 500 13.18 30.60 29.13
CA ALA A 500 12.99 29.20 29.47
C ALA A 500 14.25 28.35 29.25
N PHE A 501 15.15 28.78 28.37
CA PHE A 501 16.32 28.02 27.96
C PHE A 501 17.63 28.79 28.19
N ASP A 502 18.71 28.05 28.37
CA ASP A 502 20.08 28.57 28.45
C ASP A 502 20.81 28.40 27.10
N ALA A 503 20.40 27.41 26.30
CA ALA A 503 20.86 27.22 24.93
C ALA A 503 19.71 26.82 23.99
N VAL A 504 19.72 27.33 22.77
CA VAL A 504 18.84 26.94 21.66
C VAL A 504 19.70 26.44 20.51
N VAL A 505 19.37 25.26 19.99
CA VAL A 505 19.99 24.65 18.81
C VAL A 505 19.01 24.69 17.65
N LEU A 506 19.47 25.21 16.51
CA LEU A 506 18.76 25.25 15.24
C LEU A 506 19.65 24.56 14.18
N ALA A 507 19.67 23.23 14.22
CA ALA A 507 20.42 22.41 13.29
C ALA A 507 19.57 22.13 12.04
N ASP A 508 19.98 22.66 10.89
CA ASP A 508 19.27 22.48 9.60
C ASP A 508 17.80 22.92 9.60
N VAL A 509 17.44 23.85 10.49
CA VAL A 509 16.12 24.49 10.50
C VAL A 509 16.09 25.70 9.60
N ALA A 510 17.13 26.53 9.66
CA ALA A 510 17.17 27.81 8.96
C ALA A 510 17.21 27.67 7.44
N CYS A 511 17.56 26.51 6.88
CA CYS A 511 17.48 26.26 5.45
C CYS A 511 16.03 26.13 4.92
N TYR A 512 15.02 26.23 5.80
CA TYR A 512 13.60 26.31 5.43
C TYR A 512 13.00 27.72 5.62
N PHE A 513 13.83 28.70 5.98
CA PHE A 513 13.43 30.10 6.15
C PHE A 513 14.23 30.96 5.18
N GLY A 514 13.58 31.90 4.49
CA GLY A 514 14.29 32.95 3.74
C GLY A 514 14.63 34.11 4.67
N ASP A 515 13.60 34.75 5.21
CA ASP A 515 13.76 35.74 6.28
C ASP A 515 13.92 35.03 7.62
N LEU A 516 15.12 35.10 8.19
CA LEU A 516 15.45 34.52 9.50
C LEU A 516 14.93 35.35 10.68
N THR A 517 14.36 36.54 10.45
CA THR A 517 13.95 37.45 11.53
C THR A 517 12.96 36.82 12.51
N PRO A 518 11.87 36.15 12.07
CA PRO A 518 10.92 35.52 13.00
C PRO A 518 11.57 34.42 13.85
N LEU A 519 12.38 33.57 13.21
CA LEU A 519 13.08 32.45 13.85
C LEU A 519 14.08 32.95 14.91
N LEU A 520 14.92 33.92 14.56
CA LEU A 520 15.93 34.47 15.46
C LEU A 520 15.29 35.30 16.58
N THR A 521 14.22 36.04 16.31
CA THR A 521 13.49 36.78 17.34
C THR A 521 12.86 35.84 18.37
N ALA A 522 12.24 34.74 17.92
CA ALA A 522 11.66 33.74 18.81
C ALA A 522 12.74 33.06 19.67
N ALA A 523 13.88 32.71 19.06
CA ALA A 523 15.03 32.17 19.79
C ALA A 523 15.56 33.13 20.86
N ALA A 524 15.70 34.42 20.53
CA ALA A 524 16.11 35.44 21.49
C ALA A 524 15.11 35.57 22.65
N ASN A 525 13.81 35.52 22.37
CA ASN A 525 12.77 35.66 23.40
C ASN A 525 12.79 34.51 24.42
N CYS A 526 12.95 33.27 23.96
CA CYS A 526 12.93 32.10 24.83
C CYS A 526 14.26 31.87 25.58
N LEU A 527 15.36 32.47 25.14
CA LEU A 527 16.66 32.41 25.81
C LEU A 527 16.73 33.31 27.05
N SER A 528 17.43 32.84 28.08
CA SER A 528 17.83 33.63 29.25
C SER A 528 18.87 34.68 28.86
N ASP A 529 19.04 35.73 29.66
CA ASP A 529 20.09 36.73 29.45
C ASP A 529 21.48 36.07 29.43
N GLY A 530 22.27 36.33 28.38
CA GLY A 530 23.55 35.66 28.13
C GLY A 530 23.43 34.22 27.61
N GLY A 531 22.21 33.70 27.43
CA GLY A 531 21.96 32.40 26.81
C GLY A 531 22.42 32.35 25.36
N LYS A 532 22.71 31.15 24.85
CA LYS A 532 23.38 30.97 23.56
C LYS A 532 22.51 30.34 22.49
N LEU A 533 22.65 30.87 21.28
CA LEU A 533 22.10 30.32 20.05
C LEU A 533 23.20 29.58 19.30
N PHE A 534 22.93 28.33 18.94
CA PHE A 534 23.74 27.51 18.05
C PHE A 534 22.95 27.26 16.78
N LEU A 535 23.44 27.75 15.65
CA LEU A 535 22.69 27.80 14.39
C LEU A 535 23.59 27.34 13.24
N THR A 536 23.04 26.51 12.34
CA THR A 536 23.64 26.24 11.04
C THR A 536 22.81 26.88 9.91
N VAL A 537 23.48 27.46 8.92
CA VAL A 537 22.84 27.93 7.67
C VAL A 537 23.64 27.47 6.46
N GLU A 538 22.96 27.18 5.34
CA GLU A 538 23.63 26.99 4.04
C GLU A 538 24.04 28.37 3.49
N GLU A 539 25.24 28.49 2.92
CA GLU A 539 25.81 29.78 2.51
C GLU A 539 25.68 30.00 0.99
N ASN A 540 25.26 31.20 0.57
CA ASN A 540 25.20 31.56 -0.86
C ASN A 540 26.40 32.36 -1.39
N GLY A 541 27.30 32.84 -0.51
CA GLY A 541 28.46 33.67 -0.87
C GLY A 541 28.12 34.96 -1.65
N GLY A 542 26.84 35.32 -1.76
CA GLY A 542 26.31 36.34 -2.64
C GLY A 542 25.92 37.63 -1.91
N THR A 543 25.30 38.54 -2.67
CA THR A 543 24.84 39.85 -2.15
C THR A 543 23.37 39.84 -1.72
N GLN A 544 22.58 38.88 -2.17
CA GLN A 544 21.18 38.75 -1.73
C GLN A 544 21.13 38.18 -0.30
N PRO A 545 20.27 38.72 0.58
CA PRO A 545 20.16 38.26 1.97
C PRO A 545 19.94 36.74 2.08
N PHE A 546 19.05 36.22 1.24
CA PHE A 546 18.75 34.81 1.11
C PHE A 546 18.30 34.47 -0.33
N ALA A 547 18.41 33.20 -0.71
CA ALA A 547 17.95 32.70 -1.99
C ALA A 547 17.43 31.25 -1.88
N LEU A 548 16.20 31.01 -2.34
CA LEU A 548 15.65 29.66 -2.51
C LEU A 548 16.35 28.94 -3.67
N GLN A 549 16.99 27.80 -3.38
CA GLN A 549 17.74 27.01 -4.35
C GLN A 549 16.87 25.94 -5.01
N PRO A 550 17.25 25.42 -6.20
CA PRO A 550 16.59 24.27 -6.84
C PRO A 550 16.39 23.04 -5.96
N SER A 551 17.20 22.87 -4.91
CA SER A 551 17.05 21.81 -3.88
C SER A 551 15.83 22.00 -2.97
N GLY A 552 15.14 23.14 -3.08
CA GLY A 552 14.04 23.53 -2.20
C GLY A 552 14.50 24.09 -0.85
N ARG A 553 15.80 24.35 -0.67
CA ARG A 553 16.40 24.89 0.56
C ARG A 553 16.91 26.32 0.35
N TYR A 554 16.85 27.13 1.41
CA TYR A 554 17.36 28.49 1.43
C TYR A 554 18.85 28.53 1.77
N THR A 555 19.56 29.36 1.02
CA THR A 555 20.95 29.74 1.29
C THR A 555 21.01 31.21 1.68
N HIS A 556 21.95 31.57 2.57
CA HIS A 556 22.02 32.88 3.21
C HIS A 556 23.37 33.56 3.01
N ALA A 557 23.35 34.90 2.93
CA ALA A 557 24.56 35.71 2.93
C ALA A 557 25.02 36.01 4.36
N GLU A 558 26.31 35.85 4.63
CA GLU A 558 26.91 36.09 5.96
C GLU A 558 26.59 37.49 6.51
N ALA A 559 26.69 38.52 5.66
CA ALA A 559 26.44 39.90 6.06
C ALA A 559 24.99 40.12 6.53
N ALA A 560 24.02 39.58 5.81
CA ALA A 560 22.61 39.67 6.16
C ALA A 560 22.29 38.89 7.43
N LEU A 561 22.79 37.64 7.55
CA LEU A 561 22.64 36.84 8.76
C LEU A 561 23.13 37.59 10.01
N ARG A 562 24.31 38.21 9.94
CA ARG A 562 24.88 38.98 11.05
C ARG A 562 24.04 40.21 11.38
N GLN A 563 23.49 40.88 10.38
CA GLN A 563 22.57 42.00 10.59
C GLN A 563 21.29 41.55 11.30
N THR A 564 20.68 40.44 10.87
CA THR A 564 19.46 39.89 11.48
C THR A 564 19.71 39.43 12.92
N LEU A 565 20.88 38.84 13.22
CA LEU A 565 21.28 38.50 14.60
C LEU A 565 21.29 39.73 15.51
N ILE A 566 21.90 40.83 15.06
CA ILE A 566 21.92 42.10 15.83
C ILE A 566 20.51 42.62 16.07
N GLN A 567 19.69 42.66 15.02
CA GLN A 567 18.31 43.15 15.08
C GLN A 567 17.44 42.29 16.01
N SER A 568 17.72 40.99 16.10
CA SER A 568 17.00 40.05 16.96
C SER A 568 17.52 40.03 18.40
N GLY A 569 18.53 40.84 18.75
CA GLY A 569 19.02 40.98 20.12
C GLY A 569 20.21 40.09 20.49
N PHE A 570 20.90 39.49 19.52
CA PHE A 570 22.14 38.76 19.74
C PHE A 570 23.39 39.62 19.56
N ASP A 571 24.52 39.15 20.06
CA ASP A 571 25.81 39.50 19.47
C ASP A 571 25.93 38.90 18.04
N ALA A 572 26.83 39.45 17.23
CA ALA A 572 27.02 39.01 15.85
C ALA A 572 28.48 38.62 15.62
N PRO A 573 28.94 37.51 16.23
CA PRO A 573 30.29 37.01 16.04
C PRO A 573 30.50 36.62 14.57
N ALA A 574 31.77 36.55 14.17
CA ALA A 574 32.12 35.97 12.88
C ALA A 574 31.76 34.47 12.91
N PRO A 575 30.93 33.96 11.98
CA PRO A 575 30.61 32.54 11.95
C PRO A 575 31.81 31.70 11.50
N SER A 576 31.79 30.42 11.87
CA SER A 576 32.76 29.44 11.34
C SER A 576 32.24 28.87 10.03
N ARG A 577 33.02 28.98 8.95
CA ARG A 577 32.70 28.33 7.66
C ARG A 577 33.04 26.84 7.73
N ALA A 578 32.12 26.00 7.28
CA ALA A 578 32.29 24.56 7.24
C ALA A 578 31.53 23.93 6.08
N VAL A 579 31.92 22.72 5.70
CA VAL A 579 31.10 21.85 4.85
C VAL A 579 30.11 21.13 5.76
N LEU A 580 28.82 21.36 5.54
CA LEU A 580 27.75 20.78 6.36
C LEU A 580 27.50 19.31 6.00
N ARG A 581 27.56 19.01 4.70
CA ARG A 581 27.39 17.69 4.10
C ARG A 581 27.93 17.67 2.67
N THR A 582 28.00 16.48 2.09
CA THR A 582 28.32 16.27 0.68
C THR A 582 27.09 15.73 -0.04
N GLU A 583 26.64 16.40 -1.09
CA GLU A 583 25.54 15.96 -1.96
C GLU A 583 26.09 15.69 -3.36
N ASN A 584 25.91 14.46 -3.87
CA ASN A 584 26.40 14.06 -5.19
C ASN A 584 27.89 14.39 -5.42
N ALA A 585 28.72 14.11 -4.42
CA ALA A 585 30.16 14.44 -4.37
C ALA A 585 30.50 15.94 -4.39
N LEU A 586 29.51 16.83 -4.27
CA LEU A 586 29.70 18.27 -4.13
C LEU A 586 29.49 18.73 -2.69
N PRO A 587 30.36 19.61 -2.16
CA PRO A 587 30.22 20.11 -0.80
C PRO A 587 29.06 21.11 -0.70
N VAL A 588 28.20 20.93 0.31
CA VAL A 588 27.24 21.94 0.74
C VAL A 588 27.90 22.80 1.81
N ASN A 589 28.33 23.99 1.41
CA ASN A 589 28.98 24.94 2.30
C ASN A 589 27.95 25.64 3.19
N GLY A 590 28.35 25.89 4.43
CA GLY A 590 27.52 26.60 5.39
C GLY A 590 28.30 27.33 6.47
N LEU A 591 27.53 28.03 7.28
CA LEU A 591 28.01 28.81 8.42
C LEU A 591 27.51 28.19 9.71
N VAL A 592 28.41 28.01 10.67
CA VAL A 592 28.11 27.60 12.05
C VAL A 592 28.24 28.83 12.94
N VAL A 593 27.13 29.22 13.57
CA VAL A 593 27.03 30.39 14.43
C VAL A 593 26.88 29.95 15.88
N CYS A 594 27.66 30.56 16.76
CA CYS A 594 27.46 30.53 18.21
C CYS A 594 27.31 31.98 18.68
N ALA A 595 26.08 32.45 18.89
CA ALA A 595 25.77 33.82 19.30
C ALA A 595 25.18 33.86 20.71
N ALA A 596 25.48 34.88 21.50
CA ALA A 596 24.92 35.11 22.83
C ALA A 596 23.84 36.20 22.77
N LYS A 597 22.73 35.97 23.49
CA LYS A 597 21.70 36.98 23.70
C LYS A 597 22.28 38.14 24.51
N LYS A 598 22.11 39.37 24.02
CA LYS A 598 22.52 40.58 24.75
C LYS A 598 21.68 40.73 26.01
N ASN A 599 22.34 41.01 27.14
CA ASN A 599 21.66 41.25 28.41
C ASN A 599 20.75 42.47 28.29
N THR A 600 19.50 42.32 28.70
CA THR A 600 18.52 43.42 28.67
C THR A 600 18.63 44.33 29.91
N GLY A 601 19.60 44.07 30.81
CA GLY A 601 19.83 44.82 32.04
C GLY A 601 21.26 45.33 32.22
N LYS A 602 21.45 46.61 31.87
CA LYS A 602 22.26 47.69 32.49
C LYS A 602 22.92 48.59 31.44
N GLU A 603 22.14 49.51 30.87
CA GLU A 603 22.67 50.84 30.65
C GLU A 603 22.38 51.66 31.92
N ASN A 604 23.46 51.98 32.62
CA ASN A 604 23.64 52.78 33.85
C ASN A 604 23.11 52.23 35.17
#